data_AF-A0A8D9DHB1-F1
#
_entry.id   AF-A0A8D9DHB1-F1
#
_cell.length_a   1.000
_cell.length_b   1.000
_cell.length_c   1.000
_cell.angle_alpha   90.00
_cell.angle_beta   90.00
_cell.angle_gamma   90.00
#
_symmetry.space_group_name_H-M   'P 1'
#
loop_
_entity.id
_entity.type
_entity.pdbx_description
1 polymer ?
#
loop_
_entity_poly.entity_id
_entity_poly.type
_entity_poly.pdbx_seq_one_letter_code
_entity_poly.pdbx_strand_id
1 'polypeptide(L)'
;MAPNDDESVKLFLSIGLDEKTATTTINNPKVTANLTAIIYEVSFLISPPSSPVSNLHHLFGTWVEVYAVDIEKAADEVFEENKKTIVEQRYRTNC
;
A
#
# COMPACT_ATOMS: atom_id res chain seq x y z
N MET A 1 -2.40 1.58 28.02
CA MET A 1 -1.71 0.27 28.14
C MET A 1 -1.03 0.04 26.81
N ALA A 2 0.27 -0.26 26.74
CA ALA A 2 0.86 -0.72 25.48
C ALA A 2 0.24 -2.10 25.16
N PRO A 3 -0.15 -2.39 23.91
CA PRO A 3 -0.65 -3.71 23.55
C PRO A 3 0.41 -4.77 23.84
N ASN A 4 -0.04 -5.97 24.20
CA ASN A 4 0.85 -7.12 24.28
C ASN A 4 1.26 -7.58 22.88
N ASP A 5 2.30 -8.40 22.79
CA ASP A 5 2.89 -8.85 21.52
C ASP A 5 1.84 -9.49 20.60
N ASP A 6 0.93 -10.30 21.13
CA ASP A 6 -0.15 -10.96 20.37
C ASP A 6 -1.14 -9.94 19.77
N GLU A 7 -1.45 -8.87 20.51
CA GLU A 7 -2.29 -7.77 20.03
C GLU A 7 -1.59 -6.97 18.93
N SER A 8 -0.30 -6.68 19.09
CA SER A 8 0.50 -5.99 18.07
C SER A 8 0.61 -6.81 16.78
N VAL A 9 0.82 -8.13 16.86
CA VAL A 9 0.84 -9.01 15.68
C VAL A 9 -0.51 -8.99 14.97
N LYS A 10 -1.64 -9.08 15.70
CA LYS A 10 -2.98 -9.00 15.09
C LYS A 10 -3.22 -7.67 14.38
N LEU A 11 -2.79 -6.56 14.97
CA LEU A 11 -2.89 -5.25 14.34
C LEU A 11 -2.06 -5.19 13.05
N PHE A 12 -0.83 -5.69 13.07
CA PHE A 12 0.06 -5.73 11.91
C PHE A 12 -0.48 -6.60 10.78
N LEU A 13 -1.08 -7.74 11.09
CA LEU A 13 -1.79 -8.56 10.11
C LEU A 13 -3.00 -7.82 9.51
N SER A 14 -3.76 -7.10 10.34
CA SER A 14 -4.97 -6.38 9.89
C SER A 14 -4.68 -5.25 8.90
N ILE A 15 -3.47 -4.69 8.92
CA ILE A 15 -3.02 -3.70 7.93
C ILE A 15 -2.31 -4.32 6.71
N GLY A 16 -2.30 -5.65 6.60
CA GLY A 16 -1.81 -6.38 5.44
C GLY A 16 -0.34 -6.81 5.49
N LEU A 17 0.33 -6.74 6.65
CA LEU A 17 1.63 -7.40 6.80
C LEU A 17 1.44 -8.92 6.80
N ASP A 18 2.38 -9.64 6.17
CA ASP A 18 2.41 -11.09 6.27
C ASP A 18 2.86 -11.54 7.68
N GLU A 19 2.54 -12.79 8.03
CA GLU A 19 2.80 -13.35 9.36
C GLU A 19 4.27 -13.27 9.78
N LYS A 20 5.20 -13.54 8.86
CA LYS A 20 6.64 -13.51 9.16
C LYS A 20 7.09 -12.09 9.44
N THR A 21 6.62 -11.13 8.64
CA THR A 21 6.94 -9.70 8.85
C THR A 21 6.30 -9.16 10.12
N ALA A 22 5.03 -9.47 10.38
CA ALA A 22 4.33 -9.05 11.60
C ALA A 22 5.04 -9.56 12.87
N THR A 23 5.40 -10.84 12.89
CA THR A 23 6.09 -11.49 14.02
C THR A 23 7.52 -10.99 14.20
N THR A 24 8.22 -10.63 13.11
CA THR A 24 9.59 -10.11 13.23
C THR A 24 9.59 -8.65 13.69
N THR A 25 8.58 -7.87 13.30
CA THR A 25 8.44 -6.44 13.65
C THR A 25 8.35 -6.22 15.16
N ILE A 26 7.62 -7.09 15.88
CA ILE A 26 7.45 -6.97 17.34
C ILE A 26 8.75 -7.09 18.14
N ASN A 27 9.80 -7.70 17.55
CA ASN A 27 11.12 -7.79 18.16
C ASN A 27 11.85 -6.43 18.25
N ASN A 28 11.31 -5.38 17.61
CA ASN A 28 11.80 -4.01 17.74
C ASN A 28 10.78 -3.14 18.50
N PRO A 29 10.99 -2.89 19.81
CA PRO A 29 10.03 -2.17 20.64
C PRO A 29 9.74 -0.75 20.14
N LYS A 30 10.73 -0.06 19.56
CA LYS A 30 10.56 1.31 19.04
C LYS A 30 9.69 1.32 17.79
N VAL A 31 9.95 0.41 16.85
CA VAL A 31 9.15 0.27 15.62
C VAL A 31 7.74 -0.18 15.98
N THR A 32 7.60 -1.11 16.92
CA THR A 32 6.30 -1.61 17.39
C THR A 32 5.44 -0.51 18.00
N ALA A 33 6.02 0.30 18.89
CA ALA A 33 5.33 1.43 19.49
C ALA A 33 4.90 2.46 18.43
N ASN A 34 5.79 2.80 17.51
CA ASN A 34 5.50 3.78 16.45
C ASN A 34 4.40 3.29 15.50
N LEU A 35 4.49 2.06 15.01
CA LEU A 35 3.48 1.50 14.09
C LEU A 35 2.13 1.36 14.77
N THR A 36 2.10 0.87 16.00
CA THR A 36 0.86 0.75 16.78
C THR A 36 0.18 2.12 16.93
N ALA A 37 0.94 3.17 17.31
CA ALA A 37 0.40 4.51 17.47
C ALA A 37 -0.19 5.05 16.15
N ILE A 38 0.55 4.92 15.05
CA ILE A 38 0.11 5.38 13.74
C ILE A 38 -1.14 4.62 13.28
N ILE A 39 -1.25 3.32 13.50
CA ILE A 39 -2.44 2.54 13.10
C ILE A 39 -3.70 3.07 13.80
N TYR A 40 -3.62 3.36 15.10
CA TYR A 40 -4.73 3.96 15.84
C TYR A 40 -5.06 5.37 15.36
N GLU A 41 -4.07 6.21 15.06
CA GLU A 41 -4.26 7.56 14.53
C GLU A 41 -4.88 7.54 13.12
N VAL A 42 -4.38 6.69 12.22
CA VAL A 42 -4.81 6.61 10.83
C VAL A 42 -6.23 6.04 10.73
N SER A 43 -6.60 5.09 11.58
CA SER A 43 -7.99 4.59 11.66
C SER A 43 -9.02 5.71 11.88
N PHE A 44 -8.62 6.84 12.49
CA PHE A 44 -9.47 8.00 12.68
C PHE A 44 -9.50 8.93 11.44
N LEU A 45 -8.41 8.96 10.65
CA LEU A 45 -8.25 9.85 9.49
C LEU A 45 -8.92 9.35 8.20
N ILE A 46 -9.34 8.07 8.14
CA ILE A 46 -10.10 7.51 7.01
C ILE A 46 -11.59 7.92 7.04
N SER A 47 -11.96 8.83 7.95
CA SER A 47 -13.27 9.48 8.10
C SER A 47 -13.32 10.80 7.27
N PRO A 48 -14.49 11.30 6.82
CA PRO A 48 -14.66 12.09 5.60
C PRO A 48 -14.02 13.51 5.61
N PRO A 49 -13.91 14.16 4.42
CA PRO A 49 -13.00 15.29 4.19
C PRO A 49 -13.59 16.60 4.71
N SER A 50 -13.22 16.97 5.93
CA SER A 50 -13.46 18.34 6.44
C SER A 50 -12.21 18.97 7.06
N SER A 51 -11.01 18.52 6.66
CA SER A 51 -9.74 19.03 7.17
C SER A 51 -8.96 19.84 6.10
N PRO A 52 -8.14 20.83 6.50
CA PRO A 52 -7.36 21.70 5.60
C PRO A 52 -6.18 21.00 4.87
N VAL A 53 -6.22 19.67 4.76
CA VAL A 53 -5.14 18.80 4.24
C VAL A 53 -5.32 18.50 2.74
N SER A 54 -6.25 19.18 2.06
CA SER A 54 -6.62 18.95 0.65
C SER A 54 -5.42 18.94 -0.33
N ASN A 55 -4.42 19.78 -0.08
CA ASN A 55 -3.22 19.86 -0.93
C ASN A 55 -2.28 18.65 -0.76
N LEU A 56 -2.24 18.03 0.42
CA LEU A 56 -1.46 16.81 0.64
C LEU A 56 -2.15 15.61 -0.02
N HIS A 57 -3.48 15.55 0.05
CA HIS A 57 -4.28 14.50 -0.58
C HIS A 57 -4.14 14.47 -2.11
N HIS A 58 -4.14 15.64 -2.75
CA HIS A 58 -3.91 15.76 -4.19
C HIS A 58 -2.48 15.39 -4.59
N LEU A 59 -1.48 15.79 -3.79
CA LEU A 59 -0.07 15.50 -4.06
C LEU A 59 0.28 14.00 -3.89
N PHE A 60 -0.32 13.33 -2.91
CA PHE A 60 -0.09 11.90 -2.62
C PHE A 60 -1.06 10.97 -3.36
N GLY A 61 -1.93 11.50 -4.22
CA GLY A 61 -2.87 10.69 -5.00
C GLY A 61 -3.89 9.91 -4.16
N THR A 62 -4.11 10.30 -2.90
CA THR A 62 -4.89 9.53 -1.91
C THR A 62 -6.39 9.47 -2.23
N TRP A 63 -6.82 10.21 -3.25
CA TRP A 63 -8.19 10.25 -3.79
C TRP A 63 -8.21 10.17 -5.32
N VAL A 64 -7.13 9.69 -5.93
CA VAL A 64 -7.14 9.41 -7.37
C VAL A 64 -7.92 8.12 -7.59
N GLU A 65 -9.09 8.26 -8.20
CA GLU A 65 -9.87 7.12 -8.64
C GLU A 65 -9.27 6.59 -9.93
N VAL A 66 -8.85 5.33 -9.91
CA VAL A 66 -8.37 4.61 -11.08
C VAL A 66 -9.39 3.54 -11.41
N TYR A 67 -9.94 3.58 -12.62
CA TYR A 67 -10.91 2.59 -13.07
C TYR A 67 -10.20 1.49 -13.84
N ALA A 68 -10.79 0.27 -13.85
CA ALA A 68 -10.23 -0.85 -14.60
C ALA A 68 -10.00 -0.51 -16.09
N VAL A 69 -10.92 0.28 -16.68
CA VAL A 69 -10.81 0.76 -18.06
C VAL A 69 -9.57 1.64 -18.30
N ASP A 70 -9.16 2.44 -17.32
CA ASP A 70 -7.97 3.28 -17.45
C ASP A 70 -6.70 2.42 -17.43
N ILE A 71 -6.70 1.38 -16.60
CA ILE A 71 -5.60 0.41 -16.50
C ILE A 71 -5.49 -0.40 -17.78
N GLU A 72 -6.62 -0.92 -18.29
CA GLU A 72 -6.67 -1.68 -19.54
C GLU A 72 -6.16 -0.83 -20.70
N LYS A 73 -6.64 0.39 -20.83
CA LYS A 73 -6.20 1.32 -21.88
C LYS A 73 -4.69 1.60 -21.80
N ALA A 74 -4.18 1.91 -20.61
CA ALA A 74 -2.75 2.19 -20.42
C ALA A 74 -1.89 0.94 -20.70
N ALA A 75 -2.35 -0.25 -20.30
CA ALA A 75 -1.67 -1.51 -20.58
C ALA A 75 -1.65 -1.83 -22.09
N ASP A 76 -2.76 -1.59 -22.79
CA ASP A 76 -2.87 -1.80 -24.23
C ASP A 76 -1.96 -0.86 -25.04
N GLU A 77 -1.86 0.41 -24.63
CA GLU A 77 -0.93 1.38 -25.23
C GLU A 77 0.51 0.88 -25.14
N VAL A 78 0.96 0.47 -23.94
CA VAL A 78 2.31 -0.07 -23.73
C VAL A 78 2.51 -1.39 -24.48
N PHE A 79 1.49 -2.25 -24.55
CA PHE A 79 1.56 -3.52 -25.26
C PHE A 79 1.77 -3.32 -26.77
N GLU A 80 1.01 -2.44 -27.41
CA GLU A 80 1.15 -2.17 -28.84
C GLU A 80 2.49 -1.48 -29.16
N GLU A 81 2.96 -0.55 -28.32
CA GLU A 81 4.28 0.07 -28.46
C GLU A 81 5.43 -0.97 -28.43
N ASN A 82 5.32 -1.98 -27.57
CA ASN A 82 6.38 -2.97 -27.34
C ASN A 82 6.15 -4.32 -28.05
N LYS A 83 5.09 -4.41 -28.88
CA LYS A 83 4.58 -5.66 -29.46
C LYS A 83 5.62 -6.51 -30.18
N LYS A 84 6.48 -5.88 -30.98
CA LYS A 84 7.53 -6.59 -31.73
C LYS A 84 8.47 -7.34 -30.77
N THR A 85 8.96 -6.64 -29.74
CA THR A 85 9.88 -7.19 -28.73
C THR A 85 9.20 -8.28 -27.91
N ILE A 86 7.95 -8.07 -27.50
CA ILE A 86 7.16 -9.04 -26.73
C ILE A 86 6.96 -10.33 -27.54
N VAL A 87 6.62 -10.23 -28.83
CA VAL A 87 6.42 -11.41 -29.69
C VAL A 87 7.72 -12.20 -29.88
N GLU A 88 8.85 -11.52 -30.02
CA GLU A 88 10.16 -12.14 -30.21
C GLU A 88 10.70 -12.79 -28.93
N GLN A 89 10.61 -12.10 -27.79
CA GLN A 89 11.23 -12.51 -26.53
C GLN A 89 10.29 -13.27 -25.60
N ARG A 90 8.97 -13.16 -25.80
CA ARG A 90 7.92 -13.78 -24.96
C ARG A 90 8.16 -13.46 -23.47
N TYR A 91 8.15 -14.47 -22.61
CA TYR A 91 8.43 -14.33 -21.17
C TYR A 91 9.90 -14.01 -20.83
N ARG A 92 10.74 -13.70 -21.82
CA ARG A 92 12.13 -13.25 -21.63
C ARG A 92 12.32 -11.75 -21.84
N THR A 93 11.24 -11.00 -22.01
CA THR A 93 11.30 -9.53 -22.01
C THR A 93 11.81 -9.04 -20.65
N ASN A 94 12.67 -8.00 -20.65
CA ASN A 94 13.28 -7.42 -19.44
C ASN A 94 14.20 -8.37 -18.64
N CYS A 95 14.75 -9.40 -19.31
CA CYS A 95 15.85 -10.23 -18.81
C CYS A 95 17.21 -9.56 -19.00
#